data_AF-A0A1Y1MMR3-F1
#
_entry.id   AF-A0A1Y1MMR3-F1
#
_cell.length_a   1.000
_cell.length_b   1.000
_cell.length_c   1.000
_cell.angle_alpha   90.00
_cell.angle_beta   90.00
_cell.angle_gamma   90.00
#
_symmetry.space_group_name_H-M   'P 1'
#
loop_
_entity.id
_entity.type
_entity.pdbx_description
1 polymer ?
#
loop_
_entity_poly.entity_id
_entity_poly.type
_entity_poly.pdbx_seq_one_letter_code
_entity_poly.pdbx_strand_id
1 'polypeptide(L)'
;VNRSVIASRNREKGCWQQLTMYASLSLISLFVLVNAQLEIPDYIHICHRSDPNVADCIKSSVELLRPRLKEGIPELNVPSLEPFYVPDYDFGKGSSSLKILLKNTVAYGASEFEIVKLK
;
A
#
# COMPACT_ATOMS: atom_id res chain seq x y z
N VAL A 1 20.13 22.38 -54.47
CA VAL A 1 20.46 21.71 -53.19
C VAL A 1 20.19 20.22 -53.34
N ASN A 2 21.22 19.37 -53.25
CA ASN A 2 21.16 17.98 -53.71
C ASN A 2 20.46 17.03 -52.71
N ARG A 3 19.75 16.02 -53.19
CA ARG A 3 18.91 15.08 -52.39
C ARG A 3 19.73 14.29 -51.36
N SER A 4 20.99 14.01 -51.67
CA SER A 4 21.97 13.37 -50.79
C SER A 4 22.35 14.20 -49.55
N VAL A 5 22.38 15.54 -49.67
CA VAL A 5 22.71 16.48 -48.57
C VAL A 5 21.51 16.73 -47.64
N ILE A 6 20.29 16.41 -48.10
CA ILE A 6 19.07 16.46 -47.29
C ILE A 6 18.94 15.16 -46.47
N ALA A 7 19.31 14.02 -47.06
CA ALA A 7 19.29 12.71 -46.40
C ALA A 7 20.34 12.58 -45.27
N SER A 8 21.56 13.12 -45.45
CA SER A 8 22.58 13.15 -44.38
C SER A 8 22.16 14.03 -43.20
N ARG A 9 21.59 15.20 -43.50
CA ARG A 9 21.07 16.15 -42.50
C ARG A 9 19.82 15.65 -41.77
N ASN A 10 18.97 14.84 -42.42
CA ASN A 10 17.87 14.15 -41.72
C ASN A 10 18.37 12.99 -40.84
N ARG A 11 19.46 12.32 -41.22
CA ARG A 11 20.08 11.24 -40.41
C ARG A 11 20.77 11.79 -39.15
N GLU A 12 21.39 12.96 -39.24
CA GLU A 12 21.91 13.69 -38.08
C GLU A 12 20.77 14.13 -37.15
N LYS A 13 19.74 14.80 -37.68
CA LYS A 13 18.57 15.24 -36.88
C LYS A 13 17.89 14.11 -36.10
N GLY A 14 17.78 12.91 -36.69
CA GLY A 14 17.26 11.73 -36.00
C GLY A 14 18.11 11.30 -34.80
N CYS A 15 19.45 11.39 -34.89
CA CYS A 15 20.36 11.08 -33.78
C CYS A 15 20.25 12.13 -32.66
N TRP A 16 20.20 13.41 -33.01
CA TRP A 16 19.98 14.49 -32.04
C TRP A 16 18.60 14.39 -31.36
N GLN A 17 17.54 14.05 -32.10
CA GLN A 17 16.21 13.80 -31.55
C GLN A 17 16.15 12.56 -30.65
N GLN A 18 16.90 11.51 -30.99
CA GLN A 18 17.00 10.31 -30.17
C GLN A 18 17.73 10.58 -28.85
N LEU A 19 18.83 11.34 -28.90
CA LEU A 19 19.63 11.71 -27.72
C LEU A 19 18.88 12.64 -26.76
N THR A 20 18.13 13.62 -27.28
CA THR A 20 17.30 14.50 -26.44
C THR A 20 16.17 13.75 -25.75
N MET A 21 15.59 12.74 -26.41
CA MET A 21 14.56 11.87 -25.83
C MET A 21 15.11 10.98 -24.71
N TYR A 22 16.31 10.43 -24.84
CA TYR A 22 16.94 9.66 -23.76
C TYR A 22 17.38 10.55 -22.59
N ALA A 23 17.87 11.75 -22.87
CA ALA A 23 18.26 12.72 -21.84
C ALA A 23 17.04 13.16 -21.00
N SER A 24 15.91 13.44 -21.64
CA SER A 24 14.68 13.83 -20.92
C SER A 24 14.10 12.67 -20.11
N LEU A 25 14.07 11.44 -20.64
CA LEU A 25 13.63 10.24 -19.90
C LEU A 25 14.52 9.97 -18.68
N SER A 26 15.84 10.12 -18.82
CA SER A 26 16.79 9.99 -17.72
C SER A 26 16.53 11.04 -16.63
N LEU A 27 16.33 12.31 -17.02
CA LEU A 27 16.04 13.40 -16.08
C LEU A 27 14.69 13.20 -15.36
N ILE A 28 13.66 12.78 -16.08
CA ILE A 28 12.34 12.49 -15.51
C ILE A 28 12.45 11.30 -14.52
N SER A 29 13.18 10.25 -14.88
CA SER A 29 13.41 9.11 -13.99
C SER A 29 14.14 9.51 -12.70
N LEU A 30 15.18 10.35 -12.81
CA LEU A 30 15.89 10.88 -11.66
C LEU A 30 14.97 11.73 -10.77
N PHE A 31 14.16 12.59 -11.38
CA PHE A 31 13.22 13.44 -10.67
C PHE A 31 12.16 12.64 -9.91
N VAL A 32 11.63 11.56 -10.49
CA VAL A 32 10.67 10.67 -9.82
C VAL A 32 11.32 9.97 -8.61
N LEU A 33 12.56 9.50 -8.73
CA LEU A 33 13.28 8.85 -7.63
C LEU A 33 13.55 9.80 -6.45
N VAL A 34 13.86 11.08 -6.72
CA VAL A 34 14.14 12.08 -5.68
C VAL A 34 12.89 12.47 -4.89
N ASN A 35 11.72 12.50 -5.54
CA ASN A 35 10.46 12.94 -4.91
C ASN A 35 9.66 11.79 -4.25
N ALA A 36 10.16 10.56 -4.27
CA ALA A 36 9.50 9.43 -3.62
C ALA A 36 9.75 9.46 -2.11
N GLN A 37 9.07 10.34 -1.38
CA GLN A 37 9.04 10.33 0.07
C GLN A 37 7.84 9.47 0.55
N LEU A 38 8.13 8.40 1.27
CA LEU A 38 7.12 7.62 1.98
C LEU A 38 6.85 8.33 3.31
N GLU A 39 5.80 9.15 3.36
CA GLU A 39 5.31 9.75 4.59
C GLU A 39 4.59 8.69 5.41
N ILE A 40 5.25 8.23 6.48
CA ILE A 40 4.61 7.38 7.49
C ILE A 40 3.86 8.32 8.43
N PRO A 41 2.56 8.12 8.66
CA PRO A 41 1.79 9.01 9.52
C PRO A 41 2.21 8.90 10.98
N ASP A 42 2.13 10.03 11.71
CA ASP A 42 2.63 10.19 13.08
C ASP A 42 2.00 9.23 14.11
N TYR A 43 0.85 8.64 13.80
CA TYR A 43 0.16 7.70 14.69
C TYR A 43 0.78 6.29 14.67
N ILE A 44 1.69 5.98 13.73
CA ILE A 44 2.44 4.71 13.69
C ILE A 44 3.78 4.91 14.37
N HIS A 45 3.95 4.33 15.56
CA HIS A 45 5.23 4.36 16.26
C HIS A 45 6.18 3.28 15.68
N ILE A 46 7.34 3.72 15.18
CA ILE A 46 8.32 2.86 14.52
C ILE A 46 9.24 2.23 15.56
N CYS A 47 9.27 0.89 15.60
CA CYS A 47 10.16 0.12 16.47
C CYS A 47 11.37 -0.40 15.69
N HIS A 48 12.57 -0.23 16.24
CA HIS A 48 13.80 -0.76 15.65
C HIS A 48 14.02 -2.22 16.05
N ARG A 49 14.33 -3.08 15.08
CA ARG A 49 14.60 -4.52 15.33
C ARG A 49 15.84 -4.78 16.20
N SER A 50 16.77 -3.83 16.25
CA SER A 50 17.98 -3.90 17.07
C SER A 50 17.74 -3.54 18.53
N ASP A 51 16.56 -3.05 18.89
CA ASP A 51 16.25 -2.68 20.26
C ASP A 51 16.13 -3.94 21.15
N PRO A 52 16.85 -4.03 22.29
CA PRO A 52 16.70 -5.14 23.21
C PRO A 52 15.27 -5.32 23.74
N ASN A 53 14.46 -4.25 23.75
CA ASN A 53 13.07 -4.25 24.23
C ASN A 53 12.05 -4.07 23.09
N VAL A 54 12.36 -4.56 21.88
CA VAL A 54 11.49 -4.41 20.70
C VAL A 54 10.06 -4.92 20.92
N ALA A 55 9.88 -5.97 21.74
CA ALA A 55 8.56 -6.52 22.03
C ALA A 55 7.66 -5.50 22.76
N ASP A 56 8.19 -4.76 23.73
CA ASP A 56 7.42 -3.76 24.46
C ASP A 56 7.14 -2.52 23.61
N CYS A 57 8.08 -2.15 22.73
CA CYS A 57 7.85 -1.11 21.72
C CYS A 57 6.70 -1.49 20.78
N ILE A 58 6.68 -2.74 20.28
CA ILE A 58 5.61 -3.20 19.38
C ILE A 58 4.27 -3.16 20.10
N LYS A 59 4.22 -3.60 21.37
CA LYS A 59 2.99 -3.52 22.18
C LYS A 59 2.53 -2.07 22.28
N SER A 60 3.36 -1.15 22.74
CA SER A 60 2.96 0.26 22.92
C SER A 60 2.56 0.92 21.61
N SER A 61 3.24 0.61 20.50
CA SER A 61 2.87 1.08 19.16
C SER A 61 1.47 0.61 18.76
N VAL A 62 1.15 -0.67 18.98
CA VAL A 62 -0.16 -1.23 18.66
C VAL A 62 -1.26 -0.65 19.57
N GLU A 63 -0.98 -0.43 20.85
CA GLU A 63 -1.92 0.22 21.78
C GLU A 63 -2.27 1.64 21.30
N LEU A 64 -1.28 2.41 20.83
CA LEU A 64 -1.47 3.75 20.27
C LEU A 64 -2.28 3.72 18.96
N LEU A 65 -2.11 2.66 18.17
CA LEU A 65 -2.83 2.46 16.91
C LEU A 65 -4.28 1.99 17.09
N ARG A 66 -4.60 1.31 18.20
CA ARG A 66 -5.93 0.74 18.46
C ARG A 66 -7.10 1.67 18.16
N PRO A 67 -7.16 2.94 18.61
CA PRO A 67 -8.30 3.82 18.31
C PRO A 67 -8.49 4.04 16.80
N ARG A 68 -7.39 4.17 16.04
CA ARG A 68 -7.45 4.32 14.59
C ARG A 68 -7.83 3.03 13.88
N LEU A 69 -7.38 1.89 14.39
CA LEU A 69 -7.83 0.59 13.85
C LEU A 69 -9.32 0.34 14.13
N LYS A 70 -9.84 0.81 15.27
CA LYS A 70 -11.28 0.75 15.57
C LYS A 70 -12.09 1.51 14.52
N GLU A 71 -11.72 2.74 14.20
CA GLU A 71 -12.42 3.59 13.21
C GLU A 71 -12.10 3.22 11.75
N GLY A 72 -10.93 2.62 11.50
CA GLY A 72 -10.39 2.37 10.17
C GLY A 72 -9.41 3.47 9.73
N ILE A 73 -8.59 3.15 8.74
CA ILE A 73 -7.60 4.06 8.14
C ILE A 73 -7.82 4.07 6.63
N PRO A 74 -8.74 4.90 6.12
CA PRO A 74 -9.14 4.89 4.71
C PRO A 74 -8.00 5.29 3.77
N GLU A 75 -7.05 6.11 4.23
CA GLU A 75 -5.88 6.52 3.43
C GLU A 75 -4.97 5.32 3.09
N LEU A 76 -4.99 4.29 3.95
CA LEU A 76 -4.21 3.06 3.78
C LEU A 76 -5.06 1.86 3.33
N ASN A 77 -6.33 2.08 2.95
CA ASN A 77 -7.30 1.03 2.64
C ASN A 77 -7.52 0.02 3.79
N VAL A 78 -7.40 0.47 5.03
CA VAL A 78 -7.70 -0.35 6.21
C VAL A 78 -9.14 -0.08 6.64
N PRO A 79 -10.04 -1.08 6.60
CA PRO A 79 -11.42 -0.90 7.05
C PRO A 79 -11.49 -0.77 8.58
N SER A 80 -12.63 -0.27 9.07
CA SER A 80 -12.94 -0.26 10.50
C SER A 80 -12.96 -1.69 11.07
N LEU A 81 -12.31 -1.88 12.21
CA LEU A 81 -12.42 -3.12 12.98
C LEU A 81 -13.77 -3.26 13.70
N GLU A 82 -14.47 -2.16 13.98
CA GLU A 82 -15.73 -2.19 14.70
C GLU A 82 -16.65 -1.01 14.37
N PRO A 83 -17.86 -1.26 13.82
CA PRO A 83 -18.43 -2.56 13.44
C PRO A 83 -17.76 -3.18 12.21
N PHE A 84 -17.39 -4.47 12.28
CA PHE A 84 -16.86 -5.19 11.12
C PHE A 84 -18.02 -5.83 10.33
N TYR A 85 -18.22 -5.38 9.10
CA TYR A 85 -19.25 -5.91 8.21
C TYR A 85 -18.75 -7.14 7.47
N VAL A 86 -19.33 -8.29 7.79
CA VAL A 86 -19.00 -9.56 7.15
C VAL A 86 -19.84 -9.69 5.88
N PRO A 87 -19.23 -9.95 4.71
CA PRO A 87 -19.97 -10.13 3.47
C PRO A 87 -20.85 -11.38 3.54
N ASP A 88 -21.98 -11.34 2.83
CA ASP A 88 -22.91 -12.46 2.73
C ASP A 88 -22.19 -13.74 2.30
N TYR A 89 -22.34 -14.80 3.08
CA TYR A 89 -21.64 -16.06 2.86
C TYR A 89 -22.55 -17.27 3.05
N ASP A 90 -22.47 -18.22 2.11
CA ASP A 90 -23.22 -19.48 2.15
C ASP A 90 -22.31 -20.61 2.63
N PHE A 91 -22.41 -20.98 3.91
CA PHE A 91 -21.70 -22.12 4.48
C PHE A 91 -22.28 -23.48 4.03
N GLY A 92 -23.50 -23.50 3.49
CA GLY A 92 -24.15 -24.71 2.98
C GLY A 92 -23.75 -25.08 1.56
N LYS A 93 -22.86 -24.30 0.92
CA LYS A 93 -22.43 -24.49 -0.47
C LYS A 93 -21.71 -25.84 -0.64
N GLY A 94 -22.45 -26.85 -1.10
CA GLY A 94 -21.93 -28.20 -1.36
C GLY A 94 -22.69 -29.32 -0.65
N SER A 95 -23.60 -29.03 0.28
CA SER A 95 -24.47 -30.03 0.90
C SER A 95 -25.92 -29.89 0.40
N SER A 96 -26.55 -31.00 0.06
CA SER A 96 -27.95 -31.02 -0.41
C SER A 96 -28.97 -30.96 0.72
N SER A 97 -28.56 -31.28 1.94
CA SER A 97 -29.42 -31.36 3.11
C SER A 97 -29.40 -30.12 4.01
N LEU A 98 -28.40 -29.23 3.87
CA LEU A 98 -28.21 -28.13 4.81
C LEU A 98 -27.77 -26.84 4.11
N LYS A 99 -28.59 -25.79 4.24
CA LYS A 99 -28.31 -24.43 3.73
C LYS A 99 -28.16 -23.47 4.91
N ILE A 100 -26.97 -22.89 5.08
CA ILE A 100 -26.70 -21.84 6.06
C ILE A 100 -26.22 -20.62 5.29
N LEU A 101 -26.98 -19.53 5.36
CA LEU A 101 -26.68 -18.27 4.70
C LEU A 101 -26.50 -17.19 5.76
N LEU A 102 -25.31 -16.61 5.84
CA LEU A 102 -25.09 -15.37 6.56
C LEU A 102 -25.45 -14.21 5.66
N LYS A 103 -26.30 -13.32 6.18
CA LYS A 103 -26.64 -12.06 5.53
C LYS A 103 -26.55 -10.92 6.52
N ASN A 104 -26.09 -9.75 6.08
CA ASN A 104 -26.04 -8.53 6.90
C ASN A 104 -25.39 -8.77 8.28
N THR A 105 -24.32 -9.55 8.33
CA THR A 105 -23.69 -9.94 9.59
C THR A 105 -22.69 -8.87 10.02
N VAL A 106 -22.77 -8.47 11.29
CA VAL A 106 -21.89 -7.48 11.90
C VAL A 106 -21.19 -8.11 13.09
N ALA A 107 -19.87 -7.97 13.15
CA ALA A 107 -19.05 -8.44 14.26
C ALA A 107 -18.54 -7.27 15.11
N TYR A 108 -18.48 -7.49 16.43
CA TYR A 108 -18.04 -6.54 17.46
C TYR A 108 -17.00 -7.20 18.37
N GLY A 109 -16.22 -6.39 19.11
CA GLY A 109 -15.23 -6.86 20.09
C GLY A 109 -13.83 -7.06 19.52
N ALA A 110 -13.65 -6.97 18.19
CA ALA A 110 -12.32 -7.07 17.57
C ALA A 110 -11.40 -5.90 17.96
N SER A 111 -11.97 -4.77 18.39
CA SER A 111 -11.19 -3.60 18.82
C SER A 111 -10.54 -3.78 20.20
N GLU A 112 -11.02 -4.69 21.05
CA GLU A 112 -10.54 -4.93 22.43
C GLU A 112 -9.53 -6.08 22.52
N PHE A 113 -8.67 -6.24 21.52
CA PHE A 113 -7.67 -7.29 21.51
C PHE A 113 -6.55 -7.04 22.54
N GLU A 114 -6.01 -8.13 23.10
CA GLU A 114 -4.84 -8.13 23.98
C GLU A 114 -3.68 -8.92 23.36
N ILE A 115 -2.47 -8.36 23.44
CA ILE A 115 -1.25 -8.99 22.92
C ILE A 115 -0.63 -9.87 24.03
N VAL A 116 -0.98 -11.15 24.03
CA VAL A 116 -0.49 -12.11 25.02
C VAL A 116 0.98 -12.49 24.79
N LYS A 117 1.38 -12.69 23.53
CA LYS A 117 2.73 -13.14 23.20
C LYS A 117 3.18 -12.61 21.84
N LEU A 118 4.39 -12.03 21.83
CA LEU A 118 5.13 -11.69 20.61
C LEU A 118 6.27 -12.69 20.46
N LYS A 119 6.47 -13.20 19.23
CA LYS A 119 7.48 -14.21 18.91
C LYS A 119 8.59 -13.61 18.07
#